data_AF-A0AAW3HW02-F1
#
_entry.id   AF-A0AAW3HW02-F1
#
_cell.length_a   1.000
_cell.length_b   1.000
_cell.length_c   1.000
_cell.angle_alpha   90.00
_cell.angle_beta   90.00
_cell.angle_gamma   90.00
#
_symmetry.space_group_name_H-M   'P 1'
#
loop_
_entity.id
_entity.type
_entity.pdbx_description
1 polymer ?
#
loop_
_entity_poly.entity_id
_entity_poly.type
_entity_poly.pdbx_seq_one_letter_code
_entity_poly.pdbx_strand_id
1 'polypeptide(L)'
;MRAWFERFMGMAMAALAATIVLLLAYLRGRSEGRSAEREQRDTQINRQADRARQEARDVQDHTARMDDAAIADELKRDWVRGAGPRGR
;
A
#
# COMPACT_ATOMS: atom_id res chain seq x y z
N MET A 1 50.63 35.79 3.27
CA MET A 1 50.31 34.45 3.81
C MET A 1 48.85 34.31 4.27
N ARG A 2 48.30 35.20 5.11
CA ARG A 2 46.90 35.12 5.59
C ARG A 2 45.82 35.09 4.49
N ALA A 3 45.91 35.94 3.47
CA ALA A 3 44.90 36.01 2.40
C ALA A 3 44.78 34.71 1.55
N TRP A 4 45.86 33.94 1.46
CA TRP A 4 45.83 32.65 0.77
C TRP A 4 45.13 31.58 1.63
N PHE A 5 45.35 31.65 2.95
CA PHE A 5 44.69 30.79 3.94
C PHE A 5 43.18 31.03 4.00
N GLU A 6 42.74 32.30 3.98
CA GLU A 6 41.32 32.65 3.96
C GLU A 6 40.60 32.17 2.70
N ARG A 7 41.27 32.27 1.54
CA ARG A 7 40.73 31.73 0.28
C ARG A 7 40.62 30.22 0.30
N PHE A 8 41.62 29.54 0.87
CA PHE A 8 41.62 28.09 1.01
C PHE A 8 40.50 27.62 1.96
N MET A 9 40.33 28.33 3.09
CA MET A 9 39.27 28.04 4.06
C MET A 9 37.88 28.29 3.47
N GLY A 10 37.71 29.36 2.69
CA GLY A 10 36.47 29.64 1.97
C GLY A 10 36.13 28.55 0.95
N MET A 11 37.13 28.08 0.19
CA MET A 11 36.95 26.98 -0.77
C MET A 11 36.57 25.67 -0.07
N ALA A 12 37.21 25.37 1.07
CA ALA A 12 36.91 24.19 1.87
C ALA A 12 35.47 24.22 2.42
N MET A 13 35.02 25.38 2.91
CA MET A 13 33.64 25.56 3.38
C MET A 13 32.61 25.42 2.26
N ALA A 14 32.91 25.95 1.07
CA ALA A 14 32.04 25.80 -0.10
C ALA A 14 31.92 24.31 -0.53
N ALA A 15 33.05 23.58 -0.54
CA ALA A 15 33.05 22.16 -0.86
C ALA A 15 32.24 21.34 0.16
N LEU A 16 32.34 21.69 1.44
CA LEU A 16 31.63 21.03 2.54
C LEU A 16 30.11 21.30 2.46
N ALA A 17 29.72 22.53 2.14
CA ALA A 17 28.31 22.88 1.90
C ALA A 17 27.73 22.11 0.71
N ALA A 18 28.47 22.02 -0.41
CA ALA A 18 28.03 21.28 -1.59
C ALA A 18 27.85 19.78 -1.31
N THR A 19 28.73 19.18 -0.49
CA THR A 19 28.60 17.77 -0.09
C THR A 19 27.39 17.54 0.80
N ILE A 20 27.09 18.45 1.73
CA ILE A 20 25.88 18.36 2.57
C ILE A 20 24.61 18.39 1.71
N VAL A 21 24.54 19.29 0.72
CA VAL A 21 23.38 19.39 -0.19
C VAL A 21 23.19 18.08 -0.96
N LEU A 22 24.26 17.49 -1.49
CA LEU A 22 24.21 16.20 -2.18
C LEU A 22 23.73 15.07 -1.27
N LEU A 23 24.23 15.01 -0.03
CA LEU A 23 23.80 14.00 0.95
C LEU A 23 22.33 14.13 1.31
N LEU A 24 21.84 15.37 1.51
CA LEU A 24 20.43 15.63 1.78
C LEU A 24 19.55 15.25 0.58
N ALA A 25 19.95 15.57 -0.64
CA ALA A 25 19.25 15.17 -1.85
C ALA A 25 19.21 13.64 -2.01
N TYR A 26 20.32 12.95 -1.75
CA TYR A 26 20.41 11.49 -1.78
C TYR A 26 19.53 10.82 -0.73
N LEU A 27 19.57 11.32 0.52
CA LEU A 27 18.73 10.81 1.61
C LEU A 27 17.25 11.09 1.35
N ARG A 28 16.91 12.26 0.81
CA ARG A 28 15.54 12.63 0.44
C ARG A 28 15.01 11.75 -0.69
N GLY A 29 15.77 11.59 -1.78
CA GLY A 29 15.41 10.67 -2.87
C GLY A 29 15.29 9.22 -2.42
N ARG A 30 16.15 8.77 -1.48
CA ARG A 30 16.07 7.43 -0.89
C ARG A 30 14.90 7.27 0.10
N SER A 31 14.44 8.35 0.73
CA SER A 31 13.27 8.35 1.60
C SER A 31 11.95 8.29 0.82
N GLU A 32 11.88 9.01 -0.31
CA GLU A 32 10.71 9.04 -1.19
C GLU A 32 10.46 7.68 -1.86
N GLY A 33 11.52 6.93 -2.19
CA GLY A 33 11.39 5.57 -2.72
C GLY A 33 10.73 4.57 -1.76
N ARG A 34 10.88 4.75 -0.43
CA ARG A 34 10.26 3.86 0.57
C ARG A 34 8.87 4.33 1.02
N SER A 35 8.59 5.63 0.99
CA SER A 35 7.25 6.14 1.30
C SER A 35 6.26 5.86 0.17
N ALA A 36 6.70 6.02 -1.09
CA ALA A 36 5.87 5.73 -2.26
C ALA A 36 5.46 4.25 -2.35
N GLU A 37 6.34 3.33 -1.96
CA GLU A 37 6.03 1.89 -1.97
C GLU A 37 5.01 1.51 -0.88
N ARG A 38 5.03 2.19 0.28
CA ARG A 38 4.06 1.96 1.36
C ARG A 38 2.69 2.51 1.03
N GLU A 39 2.62 3.69 0.41
CA GLU A 39 1.35 4.30 -0.03
C GLU A 39 0.65 3.46 -1.12
N GLN A 40 1.41 2.84 -2.03
CA GLN A 40 0.85 1.90 -3.00
C GLN A 40 0.37 0.58 -2.38
N ARG A 41 1.03 0.09 -1.32
CA ARG A 41 0.57 -1.11 -0.60
C ARG A 41 -0.67 -0.84 0.25
N ASP A 42 -0.71 0.28 0.98
CA ASP A 42 -1.88 0.63 1.80
C ASP A 42 -3.12 0.89 0.94
N THR A 43 -2.98 1.51 -0.22
CA THR A 43 -4.11 1.71 -1.15
C THR A 43 -4.62 0.40 -1.75
N GLN A 44 -3.77 -0.62 -1.94
CA GLN A 44 -4.20 -1.95 -2.38
C GLN A 44 -4.83 -2.77 -1.25
N ILE A 45 -4.23 -2.74 -0.05
CA ILE A 45 -4.77 -3.43 1.13
C ILE A 45 -6.12 -2.85 1.53
N ASN A 46 -6.26 -1.52 1.52
CA ASN A 46 -7.54 -0.88 1.85
C ASN A 46 -8.62 -1.23 0.81
N ARG A 47 -8.28 -1.28 -0.48
CA ARG A 47 -9.21 -1.75 -1.52
C ARG A 47 -9.61 -3.21 -1.34
N GLN A 48 -8.68 -4.08 -0.95
CA GLN A 48 -8.99 -5.50 -0.70
C GLN A 48 -9.88 -5.66 0.54
N ALA A 49 -9.62 -4.90 1.61
CA ALA A 49 -10.44 -4.89 2.82
C ALA A 49 -11.85 -4.37 2.55
N ASP A 50 -12.00 -3.32 1.73
CA ASP A 50 -13.31 -2.77 1.37
C ASP A 50 -14.11 -3.73 0.49
N ARG A 51 -13.47 -4.43 -0.46
CA ARG A 51 -14.14 -5.50 -1.22
C ARG A 51 -14.60 -6.65 -0.32
N ALA A 52 -13.76 -7.10 0.61
CA ALA A 52 -14.12 -8.17 1.54
C ALA A 52 -15.31 -7.77 2.43
N ARG A 53 -15.37 -6.51 2.87
CA ARG A 53 -16.52 -5.98 3.62
C ARG A 53 -17.79 -5.90 2.78
N GLN A 54 -17.69 -5.54 1.51
CA GLN A 54 -18.83 -5.53 0.59
C GLN A 54 -19.36 -6.93 0.33
N GLU A 55 -18.47 -7.89 0.07
CA GLU A 55 -18.84 -9.29 -0.16
C GLU A 55 -19.51 -9.91 1.07
N ALA A 56 -18.99 -9.67 2.27
CA ALA A 56 -19.61 -10.13 3.51
C ALA A 56 -21.01 -9.53 3.73
N ARG A 57 -21.21 -8.26 3.39
CA ARG A 57 -22.52 -7.60 3.47
C ARG A 57 -23.49 -8.14 2.42
N ASP A 58 -23.03 -8.37 1.20
CA ASP A 58 -23.87 -8.91 0.12
C ASP A 58 -24.35 -10.33 0.46
N VAL A 59 -23.46 -11.18 0.98
CA VAL A 59 -23.82 -12.53 1.48
C VAL A 59 -24.81 -12.43 2.64
N GLN A 60 -24.62 -11.50 3.57
CA GLN A 60 -25.54 -11.29 4.69
C GLN A 60 -26.92 -10.83 4.22
N ASP A 61 -26.98 -9.84 3.33
CA ASP A 61 -28.24 -9.32 2.77
C ASP A 61 -28.92 -10.34 1.85
N HIS A 62 -28.16 -11.18 1.15
CA HIS A 62 -28.70 -12.27 0.35
C HIS A 62 -29.34 -13.33 1.24
N THR A 63 -28.60 -13.79 2.25
CA THR A 63 -29.08 -14.76 3.24
C THR A 63 -30.32 -14.24 3.99
N ALA A 64 -30.31 -12.97 4.42
CA ALA A 64 -31.44 -12.37 5.14
C ALA A 64 -32.70 -12.21 4.29
N ARG A 65 -32.58 -12.22 2.96
CA ARG A 65 -33.71 -12.15 2.02
C ARG A 65 -34.21 -13.52 1.57
N MET A 66 -33.48 -14.59 1.88
CA MET A 66 -33.88 -15.95 1.54
C MET A 66 -34.62 -16.59 2.72
N ASP A 67 -35.73 -17.27 2.41
CA ASP A 67 -36.40 -18.13 3.39
C ASP A 67 -35.49 -19.30 3.78
N ASP A 68 -35.60 -19.76 5.03
CA ASP A 68 -34.81 -20.88 5.57
C ASP A 68 -34.88 -22.15 4.71
N ALA A 69 -36.03 -22.40 4.08
CA ALA A 69 -36.23 -23.51 3.16
C ALA A 69 -35.40 -23.36 1.87
N ALA A 70 -35.25 -22.14 1.36
CA ALA A 70 -34.43 -21.84 0.18
C ALA A 70 -32.93 -21.96 0.50
N ILE A 71 -32.52 -21.53 1.70
CA ILE A 71 -31.14 -21.70 2.19
C ILE A 71 -30.79 -23.20 2.29
N ALA A 72 -31.68 -24.00 2.88
CA ALA A 72 -31.47 -25.44 3.03
C ALA A 72 -31.38 -26.18 1.68
N ASP A 73 -32.19 -25.78 0.69
CA ASP A 73 -32.17 -26.39 -0.64
C ASP A 73 -30.90 -26.02 -1.42
N GLU A 74 -30.43 -24.77 -1.33
CA GLU A 74 -29.17 -24.34 -1.93
C GLU A 74 -27.96 -25.04 -1.28
N LEU A 75 -27.91 -25.13 0.05
CA LEU A 75 -26.84 -25.86 0.76
C LEU A 75 -26.81 -27.34 0.34
N LYS A 76 -27.98 -27.97 0.25
CA LYS A 76 -28.10 -29.37 -0.18
C LYS A 76 -27.63 -29.54 -1.62
N ARG A 77 -27.95 -28.60 -2.50
CA ARG A 77 -27.59 -28.62 -3.92
C ARG A 77 -26.08 -28.43 -4.12
N ASP A 78 -25.48 -27.48 -3.42
CA ASP A 78 -24.04 -27.19 -3.47
C ASP A 78 -23.22 -28.30 -2.82
N TRP A 79 -23.71 -28.87 -1.72
CA TRP A 79 -23.05 -30.00 -1.06
C TRP A 79 -23.06 -31.26 -1.94
N VAL A 80 -24.20 -31.58 -2.55
CA VAL A 80 -24.34 -32.77 -3.43
C VAL A 80 -23.57 -32.61 -4.73
N ARG A 81 -23.47 -31.39 -5.29
CA ARG A 81 -22.74 -31.15 -6.55
C ARG A 81 -21.27 -30.80 -6.36
N GLY A 82 -20.81 -30.75 -5.10
CA GLY A 82 -19.54 -30.15 -4.73
C GLY A 82 -19.62 -28.63 -4.90
N ALA A 83 -19.01 -27.90 -3.97
CA ALA A 83 -18.79 -26.46 -4.09
C ALA A 83 -17.80 -26.20 -5.25
N GLY A 84 -18.25 -26.38 -6.49
CA GLY A 84 -17.53 -26.01 -7.69
C GLY A 84 -17.45 -24.47 -7.75
N PRO A 85 -16.35 -23.92 -8.26
CA PRO A 85 -16.15 -22.47 -8.27
C PRO A 85 -17.34 -21.80 -8.97
N ARG A 86 -18.07 -20.96 -8.23
CA ARG A 86 -19.02 -19.99 -8.81
C ARG A 86 -18.17 -18.99 -9.61
N GLY A 87 -17.87 -19.34 -10.85
CA GLY A 87 -17.15 -18.49 -11.79
C GLY A 87 -18.03 -17.35 -12.26
N ARG A 88 -17.78 -16.15 -11.72
CA ARG A 88 -17.92 -14.87 -12.42
C ARG A 88 -16.81 -13.95 -11.98
#